data_AF-A0A957AXM0-F1
#
_entry.id   AF-A0A957AXM0-F1
#
_cell.length_a   1.000
_cell.length_b   1.000
_cell.length_c   1.000
_cell.angle_alpha   90.00
_cell.angle_beta   90.00
_cell.angle_gamma   90.00
#
_symmetry.space_group_name_H-M   'P 1'
#
loop_
_entity.id
_entity.type
_entity.pdbx_description
1 polymer ?
#
loop_
_entity_poly.entity_id
_entity_poly.type
_entity_poly.pdbx_seq_one_letter_code
_entity_poly.pdbx_strand_id
1 'polypeptide(L)'
;MKGKKITVEIPEHMYDDLQRIAQASNWPLEEVLLQSIKVGLPPSLSKVPEAFHEELLGLNALGDLDLMRVADGDWPEPKKQDLMHQKADFVTLRRTYALSLLRWRGHPVPSAYDSYIA
;
A
#
# COMPACT_ATOMS: atom_id res chain seq x y z
N MET A 1 2.95 -6.66 -23.53
CA MET A 1 2.53 -6.74 -22.11
C MET A 1 1.19 -7.47 -22.04
N LYS A 2 0.98 -8.36 -21.05
CA LYS A 2 -0.34 -8.99 -20.85
C LYS A 2 -1.19 -8.04 -20.02
N GLY A 3 -2.26 -7.50 -20.60
CA GLY A 3 -3.26 -6.70 -19.89
C GLY A 3 -4.47 -7.53 -19.49
N LYS A 4 -5.14 -7.15 -18.40
CA LYS A 4 -6.49 -7.63 -18.05
C LYS A 4 -7.43 -6.43 -18.09
N LYS A 5 -8.59 -6.58 -18.73
CA LYS A 5 -9.63 -5.55 -18.75
C LYS A 5 -10.52 -5.72 -17.52
N ILE A 6 -10.76 -4.62 -16.82
CA ILE A 6 -11.65 -4.55 -15.65
C ILE A 6 -12.66 -3.43 -15.96
N THR A 7 -13.93 -3.69 -15.71
CA THR A 7 -15.01 -2.68 -15.81
C THR A 7 -15.43 -2.29 -14.41
N VAL A 8 -15.40 -0.99 -14.12
CA VAL A 8 -15.82 -0.42 -12.83
C VAL A 8 -16.78 0.73 -13.10
N GLU A 9 -17.78 0.87 -12.24
CA GLU A 9 -18.61 2.08 -12.19
C GLU A 9 -17.87 3.11 -11.35
N ILE A 10 -17.59 4.27 -11.96
CA ILE A 10 -16.91 5.38 -11.30
C ILE A 10 -17.96 6.46 -11.02
N PRO A 11 -18.02 7.02 -9.80
CA PRO A 11 -18.88 8.16 -9.49
C PRO A 11 -18.68 9.32 -10.47
N GLU A 12 -19.77 9.98 -10.88
CA GLU A 12 -19.72 11.06 -11.89
C GLU A 12 -18.70 12.16 -11.54
N HIS A 13 -18.65 12.57 -10.27
CA HIS A 13 -17.70 13.60 -9.83
C HIS A 13 -16.23 13.21 -10.08
N MET A 14 -15.86 11.93 -9.90
CA MET A 14 -14.51 11.45 -10.18
C MET A 14 -14.24 11.40 -11.69
N TYR A 15 -15.23 11.00 -12.49
CA TYR A 15 -15.11 11.02 -13.94
C TYR A 15 -14.86 12.43 -14.46
N ASP A 16 -15.60 13.42 -13.96
CA ASP A 16 -15.47 14.82 -14.36
C ASP A 16 -14.08 15.38 -14.02
N ASP A 17 -13.54 15.05 -12.85
CA ASP A 17 -12.18 15.44 -12.44
C ASP A 17 -11.12 14.82 -13.36
N LEU A 18 -11.23 13.52 -13.65
CA LEU A 18 -10.32 12.81 -14.56
C LEU A 18 -10.40 13.36 -15.99
N GLN A 19 -11.61 13.66 -16.47
CA GLN A 19 -11.83 14.23 -17.80
C GLN A 19 -11.26 15.64 -17.92
N ARG A 20 -11.42 16.49 -16.90
CA ARG A 20 -10.80 17.82 -16.85
C ARG A 20 -9.28 17.74 -16.93
N ILE A 21 -8.65 16.81 -16.18
CA ILE A 21 -7.20 16.61 -16.25
C ILE A 21 -6.78 16.12 -17.64
N ALA A 22 -7.49 15.14 -18.21
CA ALA A 22 -7.20 14.60 -19.54
C ALA A 22 -7.20 15.69 -20.63
N GLN A 23 -8.19 16.58 -20.60
CA GLN A 23 -8.28 17.72 -21.51
C GLN A 23 -7.13 18.71 -21.29
N ALA A 24 -6.83 19.06 -20.04
CA ALA A 24 -5.78 20.01 -19.70
C ALA A 24 -4.36 19.49 -20.02
N SER A 25 -4.12 18.19 -19.82
CA SER A 25 -2.84 17.54 -20.09
C SER A 25 -2.70 17.05 -21.54
N ASN A 26 -3.77 17.14 -22.33
CA ASN A 26 -3.87 16.56 -23.67
C ASN A 26 -3.50 15.05 -23.69
N TRP A 27 -3.91 14.33 -22.63
CA TRP A 27 -3.73 12.88 -22.51
C TRP A 27 -5.04 12.15 -22.74
N PRO A 28 -5.02 10.91 -23.26
CA PRO A 28 -6.20 10.06 -23.25
C PRO A 28 -6.70 9.84 -21.82
N LEU A 29 -8.02 9.78 -21.63
CA LEU A 29 -8.63 9.51 -20.33
C LEU A 29 -8.09 8.20 -19.71
N GLU A 30 -7.87 7.18 -20.54
CA GLU A 30 -7.27 5.91 -20.11
C GLU A 30 -5.89 6.08 -19.49
N GLU A 31 -5.03 6.95 -20.04
CA GLU A 31 -3.69 7.21 -19.49
C GLU A 31 -3.76 7.94 -18.15
N VAL A 32 -4.69 8.90 -18.01
CA VAL A 32 -4.92 9.59 -16.73
C VAL A 32 -5.43 8.61 -15.67
N LEU A 33 -6.34 7.71 -16.04
CA LEU A 33 -6.83 6.63 -15.17
C LEU A 33 -5.69 5.68 -14.74
N LEU A 34 -4.91 5.18 -15.71
CA LEU A 34 -3.79 4.29 -15.43
C LEU A 34 -2.73 4.95 -14.54
N GLN A 35 -2.42 6.23 -14.77
CA GLN A 35 -1.50 6.98 -13.93
C GLN A 35 -2.04 7.16 -12.51
N SER A 36 -3.34 7.47 -12.36
CA SER A 36 -3.99 7.59 -11.06
C SER A 36 -3.96 6.27 -10.29
N ILE A 37 -4.25 5.15 -10.96
CA ILE A 37 -4.15 3.80 -10.37
C ILE A 37 -2.70 3.49 -10.00
N LYS A 38 -1.73 3.79 -10.87
CA LYS A 38 -0.30 3.53 -10.64
C LYS A 38 0.22 4.24 -9.39
N VAL A 39 -0.20 5.49 -9.18
CA VAL A 39 0.14 6.26 -7.97
C VAL A 39 -0.56 5.70 -6.74
N GLY A 40 -1.82 5.26 -6.89
CA GLY A 40 -2.64 4.67 -5.81
C GLY A 40 -2.47 3.16 -5.61
N LEU A 41 -1.42 2.53 -6.13
CA LEU A 41 -1.21 1.09 -5.96
C LEU A 41 -0.98 0.74 -4.49
N PRO A 42 -1.53 -0.39 -4.00
CA PRO A 42 -1.22 -0.88 -2.67
C PRO A 42 0.28 -1.22 -2.54
N PRO A 43 0.82 -1.24 -1.31
CA PRO A 43 2.22 -1.56 -1.10
C PRO A 43 2.58 -2.95 -1.63
N SER A 44 3.64 -3.00 -2.44
CA SER A 44 4.13 -4.23 -3.05
C SER A 44 5.12 -4.96 -2.15
N LEU A 45 5.06 -6.29 -2.18
CA LEU A 45 5.99 -7.19 -1.49
C LEU A 45 7.10 -7.74 -2.40
N SER A 46 7.29 -7.16 -3.60
CA SER A 46 8.27 -7.67 -4.58
C SER A 46 9.73 -7.68 -4.09
N LYS A 47 10.05 -6.87 -3.08
CA LYS A 47 11.37 -6.82 -2.43
C LYS A 47 11.45 -7.59 -1.11
N VAL A 48 10.32 -8.14 -0.63
CA VAL A 48 10.25 -8.91 0.61
C VAL A 48 10.44 -10.39 0.27
N PRO A 49 11.21 -11.16 1.06
CA PRO A 49 11.30 -12.61 0.89
C PRO A 49 9.92 -13.28 0.96
N GLU A 50 9.68 -14.25 0.07
CA GLU A 50 8.38 -14.94 -0.08
C GLU A 50 7.90 -15.59 1.22
N ALA A 51 8.83 -16.05 2.06
CA ALA A 51 8.55 -16.64 3.38
C ALA A 51 7.72 -15.74 4.31
N PHE A 52 7.73 -14.41 4.08
CA PHE A 52 7.03 -13.43 4.89
C PHE A 52 5.75 -12.90 4.24
N HIS A 53 5.44 -13.29 3.00
CA HIS A 53 4.34 -12.70 2.24
C HIS A 53 2.98 -13.00 2.87
N GLU A 54 2.72 -14.24 3.26
CA GLU A 54 1.44 -14.63 3.86
C GLU A 54 1.15 -13.81 5.12
N GLU A 55 2.13 -13.71 6.02
CA GLU A 55 1.98 -12.98 7.27
C GLU A 55 1.75 -11.47 7.06
N LEU A 56 2.46 -10.86 6.11
CA LEU A 56 2.29 -9.45 5.80
C LEU A 56 0.97 -9.18 5.08
N LEU A 57 0.61 -10.01 4.09
CA LEU A 57 -0.67 -9.88 3.38
C LEU A 57 -1.86 -9.98 4.33
N GLY A 58 -1.75 -10.78 5.40
CA GLY A 58 -2.75 -10.86 6.47
C GLY A 58 -3.08 -9.51 7.12
N LEU A 59 -2.16 -8.53 7.12
CA LEU A 59 -2.42 -7.19 7.65
C LEU A 59 -3.48 -6.42 6.84
N ASN A 60 -3.68 -6.75 5.56
CA ASN A 60 -4.68 -6.09 4.72
C ASN A 60 -6.12 -6.28 5.26
N ALA A 61 -6.36 -7.35 6.01
CA ALA A 61 -7.66 -7.63 6.63
C ALA A 61 -7.93 -6.84 7.92
N LEU A 62 -6.90 -6.19 8.49
CA LEU A 62 -7.04 -5.41 9.72
C LEU A 62 -7.70 -4.05 9.45
N GLY A 63 -8.46 -3.57 10.43
CA GLY A 63 -8.94 -2.19 10.47
C GLY A 63 -7.81 -1.20 10.77
N ASP A 64 -8.08 0.08 10.56
CA ASP A 64 -7.04 1.13 10.67
C ASP A 64 -6.47 1.24 12.10
N LEU A 65 -7.30 1.09 13.13
CA LEU A 65 -6.85 1.12 14.52
C LEU A 65 -5.90 -0.06 14.83
N ASP A 66 -6.22 -1.26 14.36
CA ASP A 66 -5.35 -2.43 14.56
C ASP A 66 -4.04 -2.29 13.78
N LEU A 67 -4.09 -1.71 12.58
CA LEU A 67 -2.88 -1.38 11.82
C LEU A 67 -2.00 -0.35 12.53
N MET A 68 -2.59 0.66 13.17
CA MET A 68 -1.86 1.63 13.99
C MET A 68 -1.15 0.94 15.16
N ARG A 69 -1.84 0.03 15.86
CA ARG A 69 -1.24 -0.76 16.94
C ARG A 69 -0.08 -1.62 16.44
N VAL A 70 -0.23 -2.28 15.29
CA VAL A 70 0.86 -3.03 14.66
C VAL A 70 2.04 -2.11 14.31
N ALA A 71 1.77 -0.91 13.78
CA ALA A 71 2.80 0.07 13.46
C ALA A 71 3.54 0.60 14.69
N ASP A 72 2.85 0.71 15.83
CA ASP A 72 3.43 1.09 17.13
C ASP A 72 4.20 -0.07 17.79
N GLY A 73 3.97 -1.30 17.34
CA GLY A 73 4.57 -2.52 17.87
C GLY A 73 3.72 -3.20 18.95
N ASP A 74 2.49 -2.74 19.17
CA ASP A 74 1.51 -3.35 20.08
C ASP A 74 0.72 -4.46 19.36
N TRP A 75 1.38 -5.58 19.10
CA TRP A 75 0.73 -6.78 18.56
C TRP A 75 1.46 -8.05 19.05
N PRO A 76 0.76 -9.16 19.31
CA PRO A 76 1.42 -10.41 19.66
C PRO A 76 2.39 -10.82 18.54
N GLU A 77 3.68 -10.89 18.88
CA GLU A 77 4.71 -11.37 17.95
C GLU A 77 4.27 -12.69 17.30
N PRO A 78 4.65 -12.96 16.04
CA PRO A 78 4.29 -14.21 15.39
C PRO A 78 4.66 -15.40 16.26
N LYS A 79 3.77 -16.37 16.35
CA LYS A 79 3.96 -17.59 17.18
C LYS A 79 5.23 -18.38 16.80
N LYS A 80 5.80 -18.14 15.62
CA LYS A 80 7.08 -18.70 15.17
C LYS A 80 8.09 -17.57 15.00
N GLN A 81 9.03 -17.49 15.93
CA GLN A 81 10.26 -16.71 15.77
C GLN A 81 11.37 -17.67 15.39
N ASP A 82 11.34 -18.12 14.15
CA ASP A 82 12.44 -18.93 13.63
C ASP A 82 13.64 -18.00 13.36
N LEU A 83 14.84 -18.58 13.19
CA LEU A 83 16.07 -17.82 12.91
C LEU A 83 15.93 -16.86 11.71
N MET A 84 15.01 -17.15 10.79
CA MET A 84 14.70 -16.30 9.64
C MET A 84 14.01 -14.98 10.06
N HIS A 85 13.04 -15.02 10.98
CA HIS A 85 12.33 -13.83 11.48
C HIS A 85 13.25 -12.92 12.27
N GLN A 86 14.20 -13.50 13.01
CA GLN A 86 15.21 -12.73 13.75
C GLN A 86 16.22 -12.07 12.80
N LYS A 87 16.75 -12.80 11.81
CA LYS A 87 17.71 -12.26 10.84
C LYS A 87 17.12 -11.16 9.95
N ALA A 88 15.83 -11.24 9.65
CA ALA A 88 15.14 -10.29 8.78
C ALA A 88 14.54 -9.08 9.51
N ASP A 89 14.67 -9.00 10.85
CA ASP A 89 13.93 -8.07 11.70
C ASP A 89 12.45 -7.99 11.29
N PHE A 90 11.77 -9.13 11.41
CA PHE A 90 10.39 -9.27 10.94
C PHE A 90 9.43 -8.29 11.61
N VAL A 91 9.71 -7.86 12.84
CA VAL A 91 8.94 -6.82 13.53
C VAL A 91 9.00 -5.51 12.74
N THR A 92 10.20 -5.08 12.33
CA THR A 92 10.37 -3.89 11.48
C THR A 92 9.67 -4.03 10.13
N LEU A 93 9.72 -5.21 9.49
CA LEU A 93 9.00 -5.47 8.24
C LEU A 93 7.47 -5.31 8.42
N ARG A 94 6.91 -5.88 9.49
CA ARG A 94 5.49 -5.82 9.80
C ARG A 94 5.03 -4.40 10.08
N ARG A 95 5.80 -3.65 10.87
CA ARG A 95 5.55 -2.22 11.18
C ARG A 95 5.57 -1.37 9.91
N THR A 96 6.60 -1.55 9.08
CA THR A 96 6.76 -0.79 7.83
C THR A 96 5.62 -1.07 6.84
N TYR A 97 5.20 -2.33 6.74
CA TYR A 97 4.07 -2.69 5.88
C TYR A 97 2.75 -2.11 6.40
N ALA A 98 2.50 -2.15 7.72
CA ALA A 98 1.32 -1.54 8.33
C ALA A 98 1.25 -0.01 8.08
N LEU A 99 2.35 0.71 8.26
CA LEU A 99 2.45 2.14 7.93
C LEU A 99 2.16 2.40 6.44
N SER A 100 2.65 1.54 5.56
CA SER A 100 2.42 1.65 4.13
C SER A 100 0.94 1.42 3.75
N LEU A 101 0.26 0.51 4.43
CA LEU A 101 -1.19 0.27 4.27
C LEU A 101 -2.01 1.46 4.77
N LEU A 102 -1.69 2.00 5.94
CA LEU A 102 -2.35 3.20 6.48
C LEU A 102 -2.23 4.38 5.52
N ARG A 103 -1.04 4.62 4.98
CA ARG A 103 -0.84 5.66 3.94
C ARG A 103 -1.68 5.40 2.70
N TRP A 104 -1.70 4.15 2.20
CA TRP A 104 -2.51 3.78 1.04
C TRP A 104 -4.02 3.99 1.28
N ARG A 105 -4.48 3.83 2.53
CA ARG A 105 -5.86 4.11 2.95
C ARG A 105 -6.16 5.59 3.20
N GLY A 106 -5.19 6.48 2.95
CA GLY A 106 -5.37 7.93 3.05
C GLY A 106 -5.00 8.53 4.41
N HIS A 107 -4.39 7.76 5.32
CA HIS A 107 -3.90 8.32 6.58
C HIS A 107 -2.60 9.12 6.39
N PRO A 108 -2.42 10.25 7.10
CA PRO A 108 -1.21 11.07 7.02
C PRO A 108 -0.06 10.41 7.78
N VAL A 109 0.49 9.35 7.20
CA VAL A 109 1.63 8.62 7.75
C VAL A 109 2.91 9.09 7.02
N PRO A 110 3.95 9.55 7.74
CA PRO A 110 5.22 9.88 7.13
C PRO A 110 5.72 8.69 6.32
N SER A 111 6.11 8.93 5.06
CA SER A 111 6.77 7.88 4.30
C SER A 111 8.06 7.48 5.01
N ALA A 112 8.49 6.23 4.87
CA ALA A 112 9.79 5.82 5.40
C ALA A 112 10.94 6.72 4.89
N TYR A 113 10.77 7.36 3.72
CA TYR A 113 11.71 8.34 3.16
C TYR A 113 11.66 9.70 3.90
N ASP A 114 10.48 10.10 4.38
CA ASP A 114 10.29 11.37 5.10
C ASP A 114 11.01 11.34 6.45
N SER A 115 11.13 10.16 7.07
CA SER A 115 11.88 9.93 8.30
C SER A 115 13.42 10.04 8.14
N TYR A 116 13.95 10.01 6.91
CA TYR A 116 15.39 10.17 6.64
C TYR A 116 15.79 11.63 6.31
N ILE A 117 14.82 12.53 6.17
CA ILE A 117 15.03 13.95 5.81
C ILE A 117 14.70 14.89 6.99
N ALA A 118 14.41 14.34 8.17
CA ALA A 118 14.19 15.09 9.41
C ALA A 118 15.46 15.16 10.27
#